data_AF-A0A0E4B1P3-F1
#
_entry.id   AF-A0A0E4B1P3-F1
#
_cell.length_a   1.000
_cell.length_b   1.000
_cell.length_c   1.000
_cell.angle_alpha   90.00
_cell.angle_beta   90.00
_cell.angle_gamma   90.00
#
_symmetry.space_group_name_H-M   'P 1'
#
loop_
_entity.id
_entity.type
_entity.pdbx_description
1 polymer ?
#
loop_
_entity_poly.entity_id
_entity_poly.type
_entity_poly.pdbx_seq_one_letter_code
_entity_poly.pdbx_strand_id
1 'polypeptide(L)' 'TETDACRSPLDALKRFRDAINFLTGYVRDRKYDLVFALEAKPNEPRGDIYLPTTGAMLGFIATLDHPEMVGVNPEVA' A
#
# COMPACT_ATOMS: atom_id res chain seq x y z
N THR A 1 -14.81 -5.16 17.80
CA THR A 1 -15.19 -3.77 17.48
C THR A 1 -14.00 -3.08 16.85
N GLU A 2 -14.22 -2.33 15.77
CA GLU A 2 -13.19 -1.48 15.18
C GLU A 2 -13.04 -0.20 16.02
N THR A 3 -11.83 0.10 16.49
CA THR A 3 -11.48 1.25 17.32
C THR A 3 -10.03 1.65 17.05
N ASP A 4 -9.63 2.88 17.42
CA ASP A 4 -8.25 3.36 17.21
C ASP A 4 -7.19 2.49 17.89
N ALA A 5 -7.54 1.87 19.01
CA ALA A 5 -6.64 1.01 19.78
C ALA A 5 -6.60 -0.44 19.28
N CYS A 6 -7.44 -0.86 18.33
CA CYS A 6 -7.52 -2.28 17.94
C CYS A 6 -6.36 -2.74 17.05
N ARG A 7 -5.55 -1.81 16.52
CA ARG A 7 -4.39 -2.09 15.66
C ARG A 7 -3.39 -0.94 15.66
N SER A 8 -2.11 -1.28 15.70
CA SER A 8 -0.99 -0.32 15.58
C SER A 8 -0.80 0.08 14.10
N PRO A 9 -0.95 1.36 13.74
CA PRO A 9 -0.70 1.81 12.37
C PRO A 9 0.78 1.68 11.98
N LEU A 10 1.70 1.80 12.94
CA LEU A 10 3.14 1.64 12.71
C LEU A 10 3.47 0.20 12.27
N ASP A 11 2.94 -0.79 13.00
CA ASP A 11 3.16 -2.19 12.66
C ASP A 11 2.45 -2.58 11.36
N ALA A 12 1.24 -2.05 11.14
CA ALA A 12 0.49 -2.30 9.91
C ALA A 12 1.25 -1.78 8.68
N LEU A 13 1.76 -0.54 8.72
CA LEU A 13 2.53 0.04 7.61
C LEU A 13 3.86 -0.67 7.40
N LYS A 14 4.54 -1.11 8.47
CA LYS A 14 5.75 -1.94 8.34
C LYS A 14 5.45 -3.24 7.61
N ARG A 15 4.42 -3.97 8.04
CA ARG A 15 4.00 -5.23 7.41
C ARG A 15 3.57 -5.03 5.96
N PHE A 16 2.89 -3.93 5.67
CA PHE A 16 2.46 -3.64 4.30
C PHE A 16 3.66 -3.32 3.40
N ARG A 17 4.65 -2.56 3.88
CA ARG A 17 5.92 -2.35 3.18
C ARG A 17 6.62 -3.68 2.88
N ASP A 18 6.77 -4.53 3.90
CA ASP A 18 7.43 -5.84 3.75
C ASP A 18 6.71 -6.70 2.69
N ALA A 19 5.37 -6.68 2.67
CA ALA A 19 4.57 -7.40 1.68
C ALA A 19 4.78 -6.86 0.25
N ILE A 20 4.75 -5.54 0.05
CA ILE A 20 4.96 -4.94 -1.28
C ILE A 20 6.39 -5.18 -1.77
N ASN A 21 7.40 -5.04 -0.90
CA ASN A 21 8.80 -5.31 -1.26
C ASN A 21 9.02 -6.79 -1.65
N PHE A 22 8.36 -7.72 -0.95
CA PHE A 22 8.38 -9.14 -1.34
C PHE A 22 7.77 -9.35 -2.73
N LEU A 23 6.62 -8.74 -3.01
CA LEU A 23 5.92 -8.89 -4.29
C LEU A 23 6.73 -8.30 -5.45
N THR A 24 7.31 -7.11 -5.29
CA THR A 24 8.17 -6.50 -6.33
C THR A 24 9.43 -7.32 -6.54
N GLY A 25 10.07 -7.81 -5.47
CA GLY A 25 11.20 -8.73 -5.56
C GLY A 25 10.87 -9.99 -6.36
N TYR A 26 9.73 -10.63 -6.05
CA TYR A 26 9.27 -11.82 -6.77
C TYR A 26 9.03 -11.55 -8.27
N VAL A 27 8.37 -10.43 -8.60
CA VAL A 27 8.13 -10.03 -10.00
C VAL A 27 9.45 -9.88 -10.77
N ARG A 28 10.46 -9.24 -10.15
CA ARG A 28 11.79 -9.07 -10.74
C ARG A 28 12.50 -10.41 -10.94
N ASP A 29 12.51 -11.27 -9.92
CA ASP A 29 13.18 -12.58 -9.96
C ASP A 29 12.58 -13.50 -11.04
N ARG A 30 11.25 -13.42 -11.22
CA ARG A 30 10.54 -14.19 -12.25
C ARG A 30 10.58 -13.52 -13.62
N LYS A 31 11.12 -12.31 -13.73
CA LYS A 31 11.23 -11.51 -14.96
C LYS A 31 9.86 -11.25 -15.60
N TYR A 32 8.85 -10.94 -14.78
CA TYR A 32 7.56 -10.53 -15.29
C TYR A 32 7.57 -9.06 -15.69
N ASP A 33 6.93 -8.75 -16.81
CA ASP A 33 6.63 -7.38 -17.21
C ASP A 33 5.36 -6.90 -16.48
N LEU A 34 5.49 -6.72 -15.16
CA LEU A 34 4.39 -6.37 -14.27
C LEU A 34 4.81 -5.23 -13.35
N VAL A 35 3.89 -4.29 -13.14
CA VAL A 35 3.97 -3.23 -12.14
C VAL A 35 2.72 -3.27 -11.26
N PHE A 36 2.83 -2.73 -10.05
CA PHE A 36 1.70 -2.66 -9.12
C PHE A 36 1.09 -1.27 -9.12
N ALA A 37 -0.22 -1.18 -8.94
CA ALA A 37 -0.93 0.06 -8.70
C ALA A 37 -1.74 -0.07 -7.41
N LEU A 38 -1.47 0.79 -6.44
CA LEU A 38 -2.16 0.77 -5.15
C LEU A 38 -3.35 1.72 -5.17
N GLU A 39 -4.50 1.22 -4.77
CA GLU A 39 -5.76 1.97 -4.75
C GLU A 39 -6.03 2.52 -3.35
N ALA A 40 -6.18 3.83 -3.25
CA ALA A 40 -6.52 4.48 -2.00
C ALA A 40 -8.04 4.55 -1.85
N LYS A 41 -8.53 4.24 -0.65
CA LYS A 41 -9.93 4.43 -0.28
C LYS A 41 -9.99 4.92 1.16
N PRO A 42 -10.80 5.93 1.50
CA PRO A 42 -10.83 6.47 2.87
C PRO A 42 -11.42 5.47 3.87
N ASN A 43 -12.46 4.76 3.46
CA ASN A 43 -13.23 3.84 4.30
C ASN A 43 -13.95 2.80 3.42
N GLU A 44 -14.65 1.86 4.06
CA GLU A 44 -15.57 0.87 3.48
C GLU A 44 -14.90 -0.35 2.81
N PRO A 45 -14.85 -1.53 3.50
CA PRO A 45 -15.76 -1.94 4.58
C PRO A 45 -15.33 -1.54 6.00
N ARG A 46 -14.15 -0.93 6.16
CA ARG A 46 -13.61 -0.50 7.46
C ARG A 46 -14.02 0.93 7.78
N GLY A 47 -14.14 1.28 9.06
CA GLY A 47 -14.38 2.66 9.50
C GLY A 47 -13.32 3.61 8.97
N ASP A 48 -12.05 3.22 9.11
CA ASP A 48 -10.90 3.93 8.53
C ASP A 48 -9.97 2.92 7.84
N ILE A 49 -9.70 3.13 6.55
CA ILE A 49 -8.72 2.34 5.80
C ILE A 49 -7.38 3.07 5.85
N TYR A 50 -6.28 2.32 6.05
CA TYR A 50 -4.94 2.91 6.02
C TYR A 50 -4.58 3.37 4.62
N LEU A 51 -3.76 4.43 4.53
CA LEU A 51 -3.41 5.09 3.27
C LEU A 51 -4.67 5.61 2.55
N PRO A 52 -5.47 6.46 3.22
CA PRO A 52 -6.84 6.78 2.81
C PRO A 52 -6.94 7.65 1.54
N THR A 53 -5.83 8.22 1.08
CA THR A 53 -5.79 9.14 -0.06
C THR A 53 -4.62 8.81 -0.98
N THR A 54 -4.73 9.22 -2.25
CA THR A 54 -3.63 9.12 -3.22
C THR A 54 -2.34 9.75 -2.70
N GLY A 55 -2.43 10.91 -2.02
CA GLY A 55 -1.26 11.56 -1.42
C GLY A 55 -0.60 10.73 -0.33
N ALA A 56 -1.39 10.12 0.56
CA ALA A 56 -0.86 9.22 1.59
C ALA A 56 -0.18 7.99 0.96
N MET A 57 -0.79 7.42 -0.08
CA MET A 57 -0.24 6.28 -0.82
C MET A 57 1.08 6.64 -1.52
N LEU A 58 1.17 7.80 -2.18
CA LEU A 58 2.41 8.29 -2.79
C LEU A 58 3.53 8.49 -1.76
N GLY A 59 3.22 9.02 -0.58
CA GLY A 59 4.18 9.13 0.52
C GLY A 59 4.68 7.77 1.01
N PHE A 60 3.79 6.76 1.08
CA PHE A 60 4.17 5.39 1.42
C PHE A 60 5.05 4.73 0.34
N ILE A 61 4.68 4.88 -0.94
CA ILE A 61 5.40 4.30 -2.09
C ILE A 61 6.87 4.75 -2.08
N ALA A 62 7.15 6.00 -1.76
CA ALA A 62 8.51 6.53 -1.66
C ALA A 62 9.41 5.84 -0.61
N THR A 63 8.84 4.98 0.24
CA THR A 63 9.55 4.22 1.28
C THR A 63 9.84 2.75 0.91
N LEU A 64 9.41 2.32 -0.27
CA LEU A 64 9.62 0.95 -0.76
C LEU A 64 11.05 0.76 -1.30
N ASP A 65 11.49 -0.49 -1.46
CA ASP A 65 12.83 -0.80 -2.01
C ASP A 65 12.88 -0.57 -3.53
N HIS A 66 11.75 -0.73 -4.20
CA HIS A 66 11.55 -0.55 -5.65
C HIS A 66 10.35 0.37 -5.93
N PRO A 67 10.42 1.66 -5.53
CA PRO A 67 9.31 2.60 -5.69
C PRO A 67 8.90 2.80 -7.16
N GLU A 68 9.83 2.63 -8.10
CA GLU A 68 9.59 2.71 -9.54
C GLU A 68 8.62 1.64 -10.10
N MET A 69 8.43 0.54 -9.36
CA MET A 69 7.54 -0.56 -9.75
C MET A 69 6.12 -0.42 -9.20
N VAL A 70 5.84 0.62 -8.41
CA VAL A 70 4.58 0.78 -7.70
C VAL A 70 4.01 2.17 -7.93
N GLY A 71 2.86 2.23 -8.58
CA GLY A 71 2.08 3.45 -8.80
C GLY A 71 0.82 3.50 -7.94
N VAL A 72 -0.07 4.42 -8.30
CA VAL A 72 -1.40 4.56 -7.70
C VAL A 72 -2.48 4.25 -8.73
N ASN A 73 -3.61 3.70 -8.28
CA ASN A 73 -4.85 3.57 -9.05
C ASN A 73 -5.93 4.44 -8.39
N PRO A 74 -6.01 5.76 -8.68
CA PRO A 74 -7.03 6.61 -8.09
C PRO A 74 -8.41 6.26 -8.65
N GLU A 75 -9.38 6.02 -7.78
CA GLU A 75 -10.79 5.99 -8.15
C GLU A 75 -11.39 7.40 -8.04
N VAL A 76 -12.30 7.74 -8.96
CA VAL A 76 -13.13 8.94 -8.84
C VAL A 76 -14.38 8.55 -8.05
N ALA A 77 -14.56 9.16 -6.89
CA ALA A 77 -15.76 9.00 -6.07
C ALA A 77 -16.95 9.80 -6.63
#